data_AF-A0A7W0VK07-F1
#
_entry.id   AF-A0A7W0VK07-F1
#
_cell.length_a   1.000
_cell.length_b   1.000
_cell.length_c   1.000
_cell.angle_alpha   90.00
_cell.angle_beta   90.00
_cell.angle_gamma   90.00
#
_symmetry.space_group_name_H-M   'P 1'
#
loop_
_entity.id
_entity.type
_entity.pdbx_description
1 polymer ?
#
loop_
_entity_poly.entity_id
_entity_poly.type
_entity_poly.pdbx_seq_one_letter_code
_entity_poly.pdbx_strand_id
1 'polypeptide(L)'
;MSMGGRLAALSLALIACSDPAATPPDASVDAAVVIDTTTSLAARFGSVQRTLDRAYFGVTRSASGATLRIEAYRGGGTGCPTQSSPTTDYTLVLATVPIPNGMMPVSSPGNILDFVGDLLNGQLGAAATAVTITPLATDVCATCNGTFLSVDTSITFAGGTIMGHLYATHCDSLDEQQ
;
A
#
# COMPACT_ATOMS: atom_id res chain seq x y z
N MET A 1 -85.17 -9.23 17.35
CA MET A 1 -85.03 -7.96 18.10
C MET A 1 -83.62 -7.46 17.82
N SER A 2 -83.40 -6.63 16.80
CA SER A 2 -83.70 -5.19 16.70
C SER A 2 -82.72 -4.30 17.47
N MET A 3 -82.27 -3.25 16.77
CA MET A 3 -81.51 -2.05 17.19
C MET A 3 -79.99 -2.24 17.35
N GLY A 4 -79.11 -1.46 16.73
CA GLY A 4 -79.26 -0.18 16.03
C GLY A 4 -78.21 0.82 16.53
N GLY A 5 -77.54 1.56 15.64
CA GLY A 5 -76.63 2.67 15.98
C GLY A 5 -75.38 2.68 15.09
N ARG A 6 -75.32 3.29 13.90
CA ARG A 6 -75.31 4.72 13.49
C ARG A 6 -74.09 5.54 13.98
N LEU A 7 -73.37 6.07 12.96
CA LEU A 7 -72.55 7.31 12.90
C LEU A 7 -71.20 7.27 13.66
N ALA A 8 -70.09 7.85 13.17
CA ALA A 8 -69.93 8.98 12.28
C ALA A 8 -68.67 8.86 11.40
N ALA A 9 -68.78 9.36 10.17
CA ALA A 9 -67.65 9.61 9.30
C ALA A 9 -66.92 10.88 9.77
N LEU A 10 -65.61 10.77 10.00
CA LEU A 10 -64.74 11.92 10.19
C LEU A 10 -63.79 11.99 8.99
N SER A 11 -64.14 12.86 8.04
CA SER A 11 -63.29 13.18 6.89
C SER A 11 -62.21 14.17 7.34
N LEU A 12 -60.98 13.69 7.53
CA LEU A 12 -59.81 14.55 7.63
C LEU A 12 -59.32 14.87 6.21
N ALA A 13 -59.47 16.13 5.80
CA ALA A 13 -58.78 16.66 4.63
C ALA A 13 -57.30 16.87 4.96
N LEU A 14 -56.43 16.02 4.41
CA LEU A 14 -54.98 16.26 4.38
C LEU A 14 -54.70 17.37 3.36
N ILE A 15 -54.29 18.54 3.84
CA ILE A 15 -53.66 19.58 3.02
C ILE A 15 -52.20 19.17 2.84
N ALA A 16 -51.82 18.74 1.64
CA ALA A 16 -50.44 18.52 1.26
C ALA A 16 -49.77 19.87 0.99
N CYS A 17 -48.96 20.36 1.93
CA CYS A 17 -48.00 21.42 1.66
C CYS A 17 -46.86 20.81 0.85
N SER A 18 -46.74 21.22 -0.42
CA SER A 18 -45.60 20.88 -1.26
C SER A 18 -44.38 21.68 -0.77
N ASP A 19 -43.46 21.02 -0.07
CA ASP A 19 -42.16 21.61 0.24
C ASP A 19 -41.36 21.82 -1.06
N PRO A 20 -40.75 23.00 -1.28
CA PRO A 20 -39.83 23.21 -2.38
C PRO A 20 -38.63 22.30 -2.19
N ALA A 21 -38.36 21.46 -3.20
CA ALA A 21 -37.26 20.51 -3.22
C ALA A 21 -35.94 21.18 -2.80
N ALA A 22 -35.43 20.79 -1.63
CA ALA A 22 -34.10 21.17 -1.18
C ALA A 22 -33.09 20.66 -2.21
N THR A 23 -32.34 21.58 -2.80
CA THR A 23 -31.21 21.27 -3.68
C THR A 23 -30.25 20.35 -2.91
N PRO A 24 -29.86 19.19 -3.47
CA PRO A 24 -28.87 18.33 -2.83
C PRO A 24 -27.60 19.15 -2.56
N PRO A 25 -26.97 19.03 -1.39
CA PRO A 25 -25.71 19.72 -1.13
C PRO A 25 -24.69 19.34 -2.20
N ASP A 26 -24.10 20.36 -2.82
CA ASP A 26 -23.05 20.24 -3.84
C ASP A 26 -21.98 19.24 -3.39
N ALA A 27 -21.59 18.38 -4.34
CA ALA A 27 -20.61 17.33 -4.17
C ALA A 27 -19.38 17.82 -3.38
N SER A 28 -18.99 17.06 -2.36
CA SER A 28 -17.74 17.31 -1.64
C SER A 28 -16.60 17.34 -2.65
N VAL A 29 -15.94 18.49 -2.77
CA VAL A 29 -14.68 18.60 -3.48
C VAL A 29 -13.70 17.64 -2.80
N ASP A 30 -13.33 16.56 -3.49
CA ASP A 30 -12.34 15.61 -2.99
C ASP A 30 -11.09 16.40 -2.60
N ALA A 31 -10.76 16.38 -1.31
CA ALA A 31 -9.56 17.03 -0.82
C ALA A 31 -8.35 16.46 -1.57
N ALA A 32 -7.43 17.32 -1.99
CA ALA A 32 -6.23 16.87 -2.65
C ALA A 32 -5.48 15.86 -1.78
N VAL A 33 -5.24 14.66 -2.33
CA VAL A 33 -4.45 13.63 -1.66
C VAL A 33 -3.00 14.12 -1.58
N VAL A 34 -2.53 14.41 -0.37
CA VAL A 34 -1.12 14.70 -0.13
C VAL A 34 -0.37 13.37 -0.10
N ILE A 35 0.51 13.17 -1.08
CA ILE A 35 1.36 11.97 -1.16
C ILE A 35 2.63 12.24 -0.35
N ASP A 36 2.88 11.43 0.67
CA ASP A 36 4.17 11.42 1.35
C ASP A 36 5.21 10.76 0.42
N THR A 37 6.27 11.50 0.11
CA THR A 37 7.35 11.04 -0.79
C THR A 37 8.54 10.47 -0.03
N THR A 38 8.38 10.15 1.25
CA THR A 38 9.46 9.74 2.15
C THR A 38 9.37 8.24 2.44
N THR A 39 10.45 7.48 2.24
CA THR A 39 10.52 6.12 2.79
C THR A 39 10.88 6.18 4.28
N SER A 40 10.09 5.55 5.14
CA SER A 40 10.36 5.44 6.58
C SER A 40 9.92 4.08 7.11
N LEU A 41 10.72 3.05 6.81
CA LEU A 41 10.51 1.70 7.33
C LEU A 41 11.36 1.46 8.57
N ALA A 42 10.75 0.97 9.64
CA ALA A 42 11.45 0.57 10.86
C ALA A 42 11.56 -0.97 10.93
N ALA A 43 12.79 -1.47 10.82
CA ALA A 43 13.11 -2.88 11.05
C ALA A 43 13.46 -3.10 12.52
N ARG A 44 12.77 -4.03 13.18
CA ARG A 44 12.93 -4.35 14.61
C ARG A 44 13.13 -5.85 14.79
N PHE A 45 14.30 -6.25 15.27
CA PHE A 45 14.68 -7.63 15.52
C PHE A 45 15.32 -7.72 16.92
N GLY A 46 14.63 -8.39 17.86
CA GLY A 46 15.02 -8.36 19.27
C GLY A 46 15.08 -6.92 19.82
N SER A 47 16.24 -6.51 20.34
CA SER A 47 16.51 -5.15 20.83
C SER A 47 17.10 -4.21 19.76
N VAL A 48 17.40 -4.72 18.56
CA VAL A 48 18.01 -3.94 17.49
C VAL A 48 16.92 -3.31 16.63
N GLN A 49 17.06 -2.00 16.38
CA GLN A 49 16.23 -1.26 15.45
C GLN A 49 17.09 -0.57 14.39
N ARG A 50 16.70 -0.69 13.12
CA ARG A 50 17.30 0.00 11.98
C ARG A 50 16.19 0.58 11.10
N THR A 51 16.54 1.55 10.27
CA THR A 51 15.60 2.14 9.31
C THR A 51 16.01 1.85 7.88
N LEU A 52 15.05 1.69 6.98
CA LEU A 52 15.26 1.77 5.55
C LEU A 52 14.63 3.07 5.05
N ASP A 53 15.41 3.87 4.32
CA ASP A 53 15.13 5.28 4.03
C ASP A 53 15.07 5.60 2.54
N ARG A 54 15.24 4.60 1.68
CA ARG A 54 15.07 4.71 0.22
C ARG A 54 14.41 3.47 -0.31
N ALA A 55 13.58 3.61 -1.33
CA ALA A 55 13.03 2.48 -2.05
C ALA A 55 12.94 2.74 -3.56
N TYR A 56 13.07 1.65 -4.32
CA TYR A 56 12.93 1.61 -5.77
C TYR A 56 12.02 0.45 -6.14
N PHE A 57 11.35 0.55 -7.27
CA PHE A 57 10.62 -0.58 -7.83
C PHE A 57 10.96 -0.78 -9.31
N GLY A 58 10.88 -2.02 -9.76
CA GLY A 58 10.88 -2.42 -11.17
C GLY A 58 9.64 -3.22 -11.51
N VAL A 59 9.35 -3.34 -12.80
CA VAL A 59 8.24 -4.12 -13.33
C VAL A 59 8.77 -5.41 -13.93
N THR A 60 8.31 -6.54 -13.39
CA THR A 60 8.51 -7.86 -13.96
C THR A 60 7.35 -8.19 -14.87
N ARG A 61 7.62 -8.49 -16.15
CA ARG A 61 6.60 -8.88 -17.13
C ARG A 61 6.80 -10.33 -17.54
N SER A 62 5.70 -11.09 -17.56
CA SER A 62 5.67 -12.47 -18.03
C SER A 62 4.37 -12.76 -18.79
N ALA A 63 4.24 -13.98 -19.31
CA ALA A 63 3.02 -14.43 -19.97
C ALA A 63 1.78 -14.45 -19.04
N SER A 64 1.95 -14.53 -17.71
CA SER A 64 0.86 -14.55 -16.75
C SER A 64 0.44 -13.17 -16.24
N GLY A 65 1.18 -12.12 -16.61
CA GLY A 65 0.88 -10.74 -16.24
C GLY A 65 2.13 -9.96 -15.81
N ALA A 66 1.90 -8.82 -15.15
CA ALA A 66 2.95 -7.98 -14.62
C ALA A 66 2.88 -7.91 -13.09
N THR A 67 4.04 -7.98 -12.45
CA THR A 67 4.21 -7.78 -11.00
C THR A 67 5.30 -6.75 -10.74
N LEU A 68 5.37 -6.26 -9.52
CA LEU A 68 6.39 -5.33 -9.07
C LEU A 68 7.42 -6.06 -8.22
N ARG A 69 8.69 -5.77 -8.52
CA ARG A 69 9.81 -6.02 -7.61
C ARG A 69 10.09 -4.72 -6.88
N ILE A 70 9.91 -4.69 -5.57
CA ILE A 70 10.17 -3.51 -4.74
C ILE A 70 11.37 -3.80 -3.86
N GLU A 71 12.33 -2.90 -3.83
CA GLU A 71 13.47 -2.99 -2.94
C GLU A 71 13.61 -1.72 -2.10
N ALA A 72 13.81 -1.88 -0.79
CA ALA A 72 14.06 -0.77 0.14
C ALA A 72 15.41 -0.95 0.82
N TYR A 73 16.11 0.15 1.09
CA TYR A 73 17.54 0.16 1.40
C TYR A 73 17.89 1.08 2.55
N ARG A 74 19.04 0.79 3.14
CA ARG A 74 19.84 1.66 4.00
C ARG A 74 21.29 1.57 3.58
N GLY A 75 22.05 2.67 3.70
CA GLY A 75 23.44 2.70 3.24
C GLY A 75 23.54 2.54 1.72
N GLY A 76 24.72 2.24 1.18
CA GLY A 76 24.91 2.06 -0.27
C GLY A 76 24.84 3.37 -1.09
N GLY A 77 24.75 3.22 -2.42
CA GLY A 77 24.69 4.34 -3.36
C GLY A 77 23.38 5.14 -3.32
N THR A 78 23.41 6.35 -3.87
CA THR A 78 22.22 7.15 -4.16
C THR A 78 21.73 6.83 -5.57
N GLY A 79 20.41 6.68 -5.74
CA GLY A 79 19.81 6.42 -7.04
C GLY A 79 19.49 4.94 -7.28
N CYS A 80 18.94 4.68 -8.46
CA CYS A 80 18.57 3.35 -8.93
C CYS A 80 19.80 2.40 -8.89
N PRO A 81 19.74 1.27 -8.17
CA PRO A 81 20.88 0.35 -8.01
C PRO A 81 21.39 -0.19 -9.34
N THR A 82 22.68 -0.47 -9.41
CA THR A 82 23.34 -1.12 -10.54
C THR A 82 24.30 -2.18 -10.00
N GLN A 83 24.84 -3.05 -10.87
CA GLN A 83 25.84 -4.05 -10.45
C GLN A 83 27.10 -3.43 -9.83
N SER A 84 27.43 -2.18 -10.18
CA SER A 84 28.58 -1.45 -9.64
C SER A 84 28.23 -0.55 -8.45
N SER A 85 26.99 -0.57 -7.99
CA SER A 85 26.58 0.24 -6.84
C SER A 85 27.26 -0.26 -5.56
N PRO A 86 27.61 0.65 -4.63
CA PRO A 86 28.12 0.24 -3.33
C PRO A 86 27.14 -0.69 -2.62
N THR A 87 27.67 -1.68 -1.91
CA THR A 87 26.87 -2.57 -1.06
C THR A 87 26.09 -1.75 -0.03
N THR A 88 24.83 -2.12 0.15
CA THR A 88 23.93 -1.52 1.15
C THR A 88 24.18 -2.12 2.53
N ASP A 89 23.74 -1.44 3.57
CA ASP A 89 23.77 -1.98 4.93
C ASP A 89 22.68 -3.04 5.09
N TYR A 90 21.48 -2.69 4.62
CA TYR A 90 20.28 -3.54 4.65
C TYR A 90 19.51 -3.42 3.35
N THR A 91 18.92 -4.53 2.89
CA THR A 91 18.02 -4.56 1.72
C THR A 91 16.79 -5.38 2.02
N LEU A 92 15.62 -4.74 2.03
CA LEU A 92 14.33 -5.42 1.96
C LEU A 92 13.96 -5.66 0.49
N VAL A 93 13.56 -6.88 0.13
CA VAL A 93 13.09 -7.26 -1.21
C VAL A 93 11.68 -7.81 -1.13
N LEU A 94 10.75 -7.25 -1.91
CA LEU A 94 9.40 -7.75 -2.15
C LEU A 94 9.30 -8.13 -3.64
N ALA A 95 9.29 -9.43 -3.94
CA ALA A 95 9.67 -9.90 -5.28
C ALA A 95 8.52 -9.95 -6.30
N THR A 96 7.30 -10.24 -5.87
CA THR A 96 6.16 -10.49 -6.77
C THR A 96 4.92 -9.75 -6.30
N VAL A 97 5.05 -8.44 -6.06
CA VAL A 97 3.93 -7.63 -5.57
C VAL A 97 2.94 -7.43 -6.71
N PRO A 98 1.66 -7.82 -6.57
CA PRO A 98 0.67 -7.53 -7.60
C PRO A 98 0.56 -6.02 -7.83
N ILE A 99 0.40 -5.59 -9.09
CA ILE A 99 0.16 -4.17 -9.39
C ILE A 99 -1.17 -3.76 -8.73
N PRO A 100 -1.17 -2.76 -7.82
CA PRO A 100 -2.39 -2.35 -7.14
C PRO A 100 -3.46 -1.84 -8.11
N ASN A 101 -4.70 -2.28 -7.93
CA ASN A 101 -5.88 -1.82 -8.68
C ASN A 101 -6.91 -1.12 -7.77
N GLY A 102 -6.42 -0.49 -6.70
CA GLY A 102 -7.20 0.17 -5.65
C GLY A 102 -6.39 0.26 -4.37
N MET A 103 -7.06 0.54 -3.25
CA MET A 103 -6.45 0.64 -1.90
C MET A 103 -6.52 -0.66 -1.09
N MET A 104 -6.96 -1.76 -1.71
CA MET A 104 -7.08 -3.04 -1.02
C MET A 104 -5.69 -3.60 -0.68
N PRO A 105 -5.46 -4.08 0.55
CA PRO A 105 -4.19 -4.70 0.91
C PRO A 105 -3.89 -5.94 0.06
N VAL A 106 -2.63 -6.09 -0.31
CA VAL A 106 -2.10 -7.26 -1.01
C VAL A 106 -0.98 -7.92 -0.21
N SER A 107 -0.66 -9.16 -0.54
CA SER A 107 0.47 -9.90 0.02
C SER A 107 1.47 -10.26 -1.07
N SER A 108 2.72 -10.48 -0.65
CA SER A 108 3.82 -10.89 -1.53
C SER A 108 4.91 -11.59 -0.69
N PRO A 109 5.75 -12.46 -1.24
CA PRO A 109 6.96 -12.89 -0.56
C PRO A 109 7.87 -11.71 -0.25
N GLY A 110 8.52 -11.75 0.92
CA GLY A 110 9.47 -10.73 1.35
C GLY A 110 10.74 -11.35 1.93
N ASN A 111 11.88 -10.71 1.71
CA ASN A 111 13.16 -11.09 2.33
C ASN A 111 13.88 -9.83 2.82
N ILE A 112 14.53 -9.90 3.97
CA ILE A 112 15.47 -8.88 4.44
C ILE A 112 16.89 -9.44 4.35
N LEU A 113 17.82 -8.65 3.82
CA LEU A 113 19.25 -8.93 3.78
C LEU A 113 19.97 -7.97 4.73
N ASP A 114 20.88 -8.51 5.52
CA ASP A 114 21.68 -7.79 6.53
C ASP A 114 23.17 -7.99 6.22
N PHE A 115 23.76 -7.02 5.54
CA PHE A 115 25.18 -7.06 5.17
C PHE A 115 26.09 -6.56 6.29
N VAL A 116 25.53 -5.86 7.29
CA VAL A 116 26.25 -5.44 8.50
C VAL A 116 26.35 -6.59 9.51
N GLY A 117 25.35 -7.47 9.53
CA GLY A 117 25.24 -8.63 10.41
C GLY A 117 24.73 -8.31 11.82
N ASP A 118 24.28 -7.07 12.09
CA ASP A 118 23.86 -6.64 13.42
C ASP A 118 22.34 -6.75 13.65
N LEU A 119 21.54 -6.77 12.59
CA LEU A 119 20.08 -6.82 12.64
C LEU A 119 19.58 -8.26 12.84
N LEU A 120 20.19 -9.21 12.14
CA LEU A 120 19.79 -10.63 12.14
C LEU A 120 20.75 -11.52 12.93
N ASN A 121 21.47 -10.95 13.89
CA ASN A 121 22.42 -11.67 14.75
C ASN A 121 23.44 -12.51 13.93
N GLY A 122 24.03 -11.88 12.91
CA GLY A 122 25.04 -12.47 12.03
C GLY A 122 24.51 -13.27 10.83
N GLN A 123 23.19 -13.47 10.71
CA GLN A 123 22.61 -14.10 9.51
C GLN A 123 22.56 -13.10 8.35
N LEU A 124 22.88 -13.56 7.14
CA LEU A 124 22.84 -12.69 5.95
C LEU A 124 21.42 -12.29 5.55
N GLY A 125 20.41 -13.11 5.86
CA GLY A 125 19.04 -12.77 5.49
C GLY A 125 17.99 -13.63 6.18
N ALA A 126 16.75 -13.14 6.12
CA ALA A 126 15.57 -13.80 6.65
C ALA A 126 14.37 -13.65 5.71
N ALA A 127 13.59 -14.71 5.57
CA ALA A 127 12.34 -14.70 4.81
C ALA A 127 11.17 -14.27 5.71
N ALA A 128 10.28 -13.44 5.16
CA ALA A 128 9.06 -13.03 5.83
C ALA A 128 8.08 -14.20 5.94
N THR A 129 7.41 -14.30 7.08
CA THR A 129 6.31 -15.25 7.32
C THR A 129 4.96 -14.64 6.97
N ALA A 130 4.86 -13.31 6.96
CA ALA A 130 3.69 -12.58 6.50
C ALA A 130 4.10 -11.20 5.96
N VAL A 131 3.42 -10.75 4.90
CA VAL A 131 3.60 -9.43 4.29
C VAL A 131 2.22 -8.87 3.98
N THR A 132 1.95 -7.66 4.45
CA THR A 132 0.79 -6.87 4.09
C THR A 132 1.28 -5.55 3.49
N ILE A 133 0.79 -5.23 2.30
CA ILE A 133 1.09 -4.00 1.57
C ILE A 133 -0.23 -3.30 1.30
N THR A 134 -0.42 -2.12 1.86
CA THR A 134 -1.64 -1.31 1.69
C THR A 134 -1.34 -0.15 0.74
N PRO A 135 -1.85 -0.17 -0.50
CA PRO A 135 -1.65 0.92 -1.43
C PRO A 135 -2.29 2.23 -0.95
N LEU A 136 -1.54 3.32 -1.03
CA LEU A 136 -2.01 4.67 -0.73
C LEU A 136 -2.14 5.51 -2.00
N ALA A 137 -1.11 5.46 -2.85
CA ALA A 137 -1.11 6.08 -4.18
C ALA A 137 -0.15 5.33 -5.12
N THR A 138 -0.49 5.26 -6.40
CA THR A 138 0.35 4.59 -7.41
C THR A 138 0.13 5.25 -8.77
N ASP A 139 1.20 5.35 -9.54
CA ASP A 139 1.17 5.70 -10.97
C ASP A 139 1.57 4.49 -11.84
N VAL A 140 1.54 3.28 -11.28
CA VAL A 140 1.94 2.05 -11.96
C VAL A 140 0.73 1.32 -12.54
N CYS A 141 0.87 0.78 -13.76
CA CYS A 141 -0.17 0.05 -14.45
C CYS A 141 0.40 -1.17 -15.19
N ALA A 142 -0.46 -2.14 -15.55
CA ALA A 142 0.00 -3.38 -16.19
C ALA A 142 0.76 -3.17 -17.52
N THR A 143 0.50 -2.07 -18.22
CA THR A 143 1.08 -1.75 -19.53
C THR A 143 2.11 -0.62 -19.49
N CYS A 144 2.38 -0.03 -18.33
CA CYS A 144 3.32 1.08 -18.15
C CYS A 144 4.28 0.80 -16.99
N ASN A 145 5.41 1.49 -16.96
CA ASN A 145 6.35 1.39 -15.84
C ASN A 145 5.88 2.23 -14.63
N GLY A 146 5.09 3.28 -14.88
CA GLY A 146 4.73 4.26 -13.86
C GLY A 146 5.93 5.06 -13.37
N THR A 147 5.67 6.02 -12.48
CA THR A 147 6.74 6.88 -11.93
C THR A 147 6.97 6.67 -10.44
N PHE A 148 5.93 6.36 -9.68
CA PHE A 148 6.02 6.15 -8.24
C PHE A 148 5.01 5.13 -7.71
N LEU A 149 5.33 4.60 -6.54
CA LEU A 149 4.47 3.75 -5.71
C LEU A 149 4.57 4.22 -4.25
N SER A 150 3.43 4.41 -3.61
CA SER A 150 3.31 4.84 -2.21
C SER A 150 2.41 3.88 -1.46
N VAL A 151 2.96 3.19 -0.46
CA VAL A 151 2.27 2.12 0.29
C VAL A 151 2.64 2.16 1.76
N ASP A 152 1.73 1.66 2.61
CA ASP A 152 2.08 1.25 3.96
C ASP A 152 2.40 -0.24 3.97
N THR A 153 3.42 -0.61 4.74
CA THR A 153 3.88 -2.00 4.83
C THR A 153 3.88 -2.49 6.27
N SER A 154 3.50 -3.76 6.43
CA SER A 154 3.67 -4.52 7.67
C SER A 154 4.18 -5.91 7.32
N ILE A 155 5.40 -6.21 7.73
CA ILE A 155 6.11 -7.43 7.39
C ILE A 155 6.54 -8.11 8.68
N THR A 156 6.25 -9.40 8.79
CA THR A 156 6.59 -10.25 9.92
C THR A 156 7.63 -11.27 9.52
N PHE A 157 8.63 -11.45 10.39
CA PHE A 157 9.66 -12.47 10.30
C PHE A 157 9.62 -13.30 11.59
N ALA A 158 10.28 -14.46 11.60
CA ALA A 158 10.39 -15.27 12.82
C ALA A 158 11.05 -14.51 13.99
N GLY A 159 11.99 -13.61 13.70
CA GLY A 159 12.77 -12.87 14.71
C GLY A 159 12.40 -11.39 14.88
N GLY A 160 11.41 -10.87 14.14
CA GLY A 160 11.17 -9.43 14.11
C GLY A 160 10.11 -8.97 13.12
N THR A 161 10.02 -7.65 12.95
CA THR A 161 9.08 -7.00 12.03
C THR A 161 9.74 -5.87 11.26
N ILE A 162 9.18 -5.54 10.09
CA ILE A 162 9.46 -4.29 9.37
C ILE A 162 8.12 -3.61 9.14
N MET A 163 7.97 -2.37 9.60
CA MET A 163 6.71 -1.62 9.48
C MET A 163 6.98 -0.16 9.13
N GLY A 164 6.08 0.43 8.36
CA GLY A 164 6.10 1.87 8.09
C GLY A 164 5.69 2.20 6.66
N HIS A 165 5.98 3.44 6.27
CA HIS A 165 5.64 3.99 4.98
C HIS A 165 6.76 3.72 3.95
N LEU A 166 6.39 3.31 2.74
CA LEU A 166 7.28 3.08 1.62
C LEU A 166 6.82 3.92 0.42
N TYR A 167 7.63 4.92 0.09
CA TYR A 167 7.59 5.59 -1.20
C TYR A 167 8.73 5.08 -2.08
N ALA A 168 8.43 4.55 -3.26
CA ALA A 168 9.39 4.03 -4.21
C ALA A 168 9.26 4.72 -5.57
N THR A 169 10.40 4.95 -6.22
CA THR A 169 10.48 5.47 -7.60
C THR A 169 10.85 4.34 -8.55
N HIS A 170 10.43 4.46 -9.81
CA HIS A 170 10.76 3.46 -10.83
C HIS A 170 12.27 3.39 -11.09
N CYS A 171 12.76 2.20 -11.36
CA CYS A 171 14.17 1.90 -11.57
C CYS A 171 14.33 0.81 -12.64
N ASP A 172 14.76 1.21 -13.83
CA ASP A 172 14.92 0.33 -15.01
C ASP A 172 15.79 -0.90 -14.74
N SER A 173 16.80 -0.80 -13.86
CA SER A 173 17.68 -1.92 -13.55
C SER A 173 17.01 -3.02 -12.72
N LEU A 174 15.83 -2.75 -12.17
CA LEU A 174 14.98 -3.73 -11.48
C LEU A 174 13.86 -4.26 -12.39
N ASP A 175 13.73 -3.76 -13.62
CA ASP A 175 12.80 -4.32 -14.60
C ASP A 175 13.30 -5.70 -15.05
N GLU A 176 12.38 -6.64 -15.19
CA GLU A 176 12.69 -8.01 -15.63
C GLU A 176 11.68 -8.46 -16.69
N GLN A 177 12.16 -9.23 -17.67
CA GLN A 177 11.30 -10.00 -18.57
C GLN A 177 11.55 -11.48 -18.32
N GLN A 178 10.48 -12.23 -18.04
CA GLN A 178 10.50 -13.66 -17.74
C GLN A 178 9.82 -14.48 -18.83
#